data_AF-A0A635RBM4-F1
#
_entry.id   AF-A0A635RBM4-F1
#
_cell.length_a   1.000
_cell.length_b   1.000
_cell.length_c   1.000
_cell.angle_alpha   90.00
_cell.angle_beta   90.00
_cell.angle_gamma   90.00
#
_symmetry.space_group_name_H-M   'P 1'
#
loop_
_entity.id
_entity.type
_entity.pdbx_description
1 polymer ?
#
loop_
_entity_poly.entity_id
_entity_poly.type
_entity_poly.pdbx_seq_one_letter_code
_entity_poly.pdbx_strand_id
1 'polypeptide(L)'
;MNEITLVRFIEAMRLNEANPHSPLFIDLMEEEVEGFLAYPRLKAYFERKTPTAYEKLMYALDNRTTLNNTPFKALEAIDPTGGAGIPQRVVFYYIDNGRIKADVVNWISEGEIPETRTFNLCPVEEGWVAGTHYSYPYQSIKSPYLYPVYLDDVTPGKCVPVTNLICLLTMEVVASDAGQTWVEQSKNIQNWQEMGYKLYQP
;
A
#
# COMPACT_ATOMS: atom_id res chain seq x y z
N MET A 1 -13.63 0.94 -1.88
CA MET A 1 -12.30 1.53 -2.20
C MET A 1 -11.30 0.41 -2.49
N ASN A 2 -10.27 0.63 -3.32
CA ASN A 2 -9.27 -0.40 -3.70
C ASN A 2 -7.92 -0.14 -3.01
N GLU A 3 -7.23 -1.22 -2.59
CA GLU A 3 -5.89 -1.20 -2.01
C GLU A 3 -4.82 -0.62 -2.94
N ILE A 4 -4.91 -0.87 -4.26
CA ILE A 4 -3.94 -0.31 -5.22
C ILE A 4 -4.01 1.22 -5.26
N THR A 5 -5.21 1.75 -5.06
CA THR A 5 -5.53 3.16 -5.01
C THR A 5 -4.96 3.79 -3.73
N LEU A 6 -5.05 3.08 -2.59
CA LEU A 6 -4.38 3.46 -1.34
C LEU A 6 -2.86 3.47 -1.47
N VAL A 7 -2.26 2.46 -2.11
CA VAL A 7 -0.81 2.41 -2.35
C VAL A 7 -0.35 3.66 -3.11
N ARG A 8 -1.02 3.97 -4.23
CA ARG A 8 -0.71 5.15 -5.04
C ARG A 8 -0.87 6.45 -4.25
N PHE A 9 -1.90 6.54 -3.42
CA PHE A 9 -2.10 7.70 -2.54
C PHE A 9 -0.94 7.89 -1.56
N ILE A 10 -0.53 6.82 -0.88
CA ILE A 10 0.62 6.85 0.04
C ILE A 10 1.90 7.27 -0.70
N GLU A 11 2.13 6.76 -1.91
CA GLU A 11 3.29 7.11 -2.72
C GLU A 11 3.28 8.57 -3.18
N ALA A 12 2.13 9.08 -3.62
CA ALA A 12 1.96 10.48 -4.01
C ALA A 12 2.29 11.44 -2.84
N MET A 13 1.78 11.13 -1.64
CA MET A 13 2.07 11.91 -0.43
C MET A 13 3.58 11.92 -0.12
N ARG A 14 4.24 10.77 -0.20
CA ARG A 14 5.70 10.64 0.05
C ARG A 14 6.54 11.36 -1.01
N LEU A 15 6.16 11.25 -2.27
CA LEU A 15 6.86 11.90 -3.38
C LEU A 15 6.74 13.42 -3.31
N ASN A 16 5.56 13.93 -2.94
CA ASN A 16 5.37 15.36 -2.73
C ASN A 16 6.14 15.87 -1.52
N GLU A 17 6.19 15.11 -0.42
CA GLU A 17 7.00 15.51 0.73
C GLU A 17 8.49 15.63 0.37
N ALA A 18 9.00 14.70 -0.46
CA ALA A 18 10.37 14.77 -0.94
C ALA A 18 10.61 15.94 -1.93
N ASN A 19 9.56 16.42 -2.60
CA ASN A 19 9.62 17.50 -3.60
C ASN A 19 8.50 18.53 -3.38
N PRO A 20 8.56 19.30 -2.28
CA PRO A 20 7.42 20.11 -1.83
C PRO A 20 7.09 21.29 -2.76
N HIS A 21 7.98 21.65 -3.68
CA HIS A 21 7.70 22.65 -4.70
C HIS A 21 6.86 22.12 -5.85
N SER A 22 6.81 20.79 -6.01
CA SER A 22 5.93 20.16 -6.99
C SER A 22 4.48 20.23 -6.50
N PRO A 23 3.52 20.37 -7.43
CA PRO A 23 2.13 20.17 -7.10
C PRO A 23 1.88 18.76 -6.55
N LEU A 24 0.94 18.65 -5.61
CA LEU A 24 0.51 17.36 -5.07
C LEU A 24 -0.54 16.77 -6.02
N PHE A 25 -0.16 15.70 -6.72
CA PHE A 25 -1.04 14.98 -7.65
C PHE A 25 -1.62 13.76 -6.93
N ILE A 26 -2.93 13.76 -6.69
CA ILE A 26 -3.67 12.62 -6.14
C ILE A 26 -4.87 12.36 -7.05
N ASP A 27 -5.03 11.11 -7.47
CA ASP A 27 -6.12 10.66 -8.35
C ASP A 27 -7.17 9.90 -7.53
N LEU A 28 -7.95 10.64 -6.73
CA LEU A 28 -8.99 10.10 -5.84
C LEU A 28 -10.19 11.04 -5.79
N MET A 29 -11.37 10.47 -5.61
CA MET A 29 -12.56 11.21 -5.20
C MET A 29 -12.44 11.66 -3.73
N GLU A 30 -13.16 12.73 -3.36
CA GLU A 30 -13.14 13.28 -1.99
C GLU A 30 -13.54 12.20 -0.98
N GLU A 31 -14.57 11.43 -1.30
CA GLU A 31 -15.08 10.35 -0.49
C GLU A 31 -14.07 9.21 -0.31
N GLU A 32 -13.19 8.98 -1.29
CA GLU A 32 -12.11 7.97 -1.18
C GLU A 32 -10.99 8.46 -0.27
N VAL A 33 -10.62 9.74 -0.37
CA VAL A 33 -9.64 10.37 0.52
C VAL A 33 -10.16 10.35 1.96
N GLU A 34 -11.39 10.80 2.18
CA GLU A 34 -12.05 10.76 3.49
C GLU A 34 -12.15 9.33 4.03
N GLY A 35 -12.52 8.38 3.18
CA GLY A 35 -12.59 6.96 3.51
C GLY A 35 -11.24 6.41 3.98
N PHE A 36 -10.13 6.75 3.31
CA PHE A 36 -8.80 6.36 3.76
C PHE A 36 -8.38 7.07 5.06
N LEU A 37 -8.65 8.36 5.18
CA LEU A 37 -8.30 9.16 6.36
C LEU A 37 -9.16 8.83 7.59
N ALA A 38 -10.27 8.10 7.42
CA ALA A 38 -11.05 7.54 8.53
C ALA A 38 -10.22 6.56 9.38
N TYR A 39 -9.18 5.93 8.82
CA TYR A 39 -8.25 5.11 9.58
C TYR A 39 -7.23 5.98 10.34
N PRO A 40 -7.29 6.04 11.69
CA PRO A 40 -6.54 7.05 12.45
C PRO A 40 -5.02 6.95 12.31
N ARG A 41 -4.48 5.74 12.09
CA ARG A 41 -3.03 5.55 11.98
C ARG A 41 -2.47 6.05 10.66
N LEU A 42 -3.23 5.94 9.56
CA LEU A 42 -2.82 6.51 8.29
C LEU A 42 -2.82 8.04 8.34
N LYS A 43 -3.84 8.63 8.98
CA LYS A 43 -3.86 10.07 9.26
C LYS A 43 -2.64 10.51 10.07
N ALA A 44 -2.39 9.88 11.22
CA ALA A 44 -1.25 10.20 12.07
C ALA A 44 0.10 9.97 11.35
N TYR A 45 0.17 8.99 10.45
CA TYR A 45 1.33 8.78 9.60
C TYR A 45 1.57 9.96 8.67
N PHE A 46 0.56 10.46 7.96
CA PHE A 46 0.74 11.61 7.08
C PHE A 46 1.08 12.89 7.85
N GLU A 47 0.43 13.14 8.99
CA GLU A 47 0.76 14.27 9.88
C GLU A 47 2.23 14.25 10.32
N ARG A 48 2.78 13.06 10.59
CA ARG A 48 4.16 12.89 11.07
C ARG A 48 5.19 12.82 9.95
N LYS A 49 4.87 12.13 8.84
CA LYS A 49 5.85 11.69 7.83
C LYS A 49 5.76 12.45 6.53
N THR A 50 4.62 13.05 6.23
CA THR A 50 4.41 13.87 5.04
C THR A 50 3.67 15.17 5.41
N PRO A 51 4.16 15.95 6.40
CA PRO A 51 3.42 17.09 6.94
C PRO A 51 3.12 18.15 5.88
N THR A 52 4.06 18.42 4.97
CA THR A 52 3.89 19.42 3.91
C THR A 52 2.86 18.97 2.89
N ALA A 53 2.92 17.71 2.48
CA ALA A 53 1.92 17.13 1.57
C ALA A 53 0.54 17.05 2.24
N TYR A 54 0.50 16.73 3.55
CA TYR A 54 -0.72 16.64 4.34
C TYR A 54 -1.41 17.99 4.49
N GLU A 55 -0.67 19.07 4.76
CA GLU A 55 -1.24 20.42 4.81
C GLU A 55 -1.89 20.81 3.47
N LYS A 56 -1.24 20.53 2.34
CA LYS A 56 -1.80 20.79 1.00
C LYS A 56 -3.07 19.98 0.75
N LEU A 57 -3.09 18.71 1.17
CA LEU A 57 -4.26 17.85 1.06
C LEU A 57 -5.44 18.43 1.85
N MET A 58 -5.22 18.76 3.12
CA MET A 58 -6.26 19.32 3.99
C MET A 58 -6.77 20.67 3.46
N TYR A 59 -5.88 21.55 3.00
CA TYR A 59 -6.28 22.80 2.36
C TYR A 59 -7.19 22.59 1.14
N ALA A 60 -6.89 21.58 0.32
CA ALA A 60 -7.70 21.29 -0.86
C ALA A 60 -9.08 20.73 -0.50
N LEU A 61 -9.16 19.86 0.51
CA LEU A 61 -10.43 19.34 1.04
C LEU A 61 -11.29 20.47 1.63
N ASP A 62 -10.71 21.32 2.48
CA ASP A 62 -11.42 22.40 3.17
C ASP A 62 -11.99 23.45 2.19
N ASN A 63 -11.27 23.74 1.11
CA ASN A 63 -11.69 24.76 0.15
C ASN A 63 -12.59 24.25 -0.97
N ARG A 64 -12.89 22.94 -1.01
CA ARG A 64 -13.68 22.29 -2.07
C ARG A 64 -13.27 22.73 -3.48
N THR A 65 -12.01 23.10 -3.66
CA THR A 65 -11.43 23.22 -4.99
C THR A 65 -11.57 21.83 -5.56
N THR A 66 -12.49 21.65 -6.52
CA THR A 66 -12.82 20.34 -7.05
C THR A 66 -11.51 19.61 -7.29
N LEU A 67 -11.40 18.39 -6.75
CA LEU A 67 -10.29 17.46 -7.04
C LEU A 67 -10.11 17.24 -8.56
N ASN A 68 -10.98 17.84 -9.40
CA ASN A 68 -10.93 17.87 -10.85
C ASN A 68 -10.26 19.12 -11.48
N ASN A 69 -10.08 20.25 -10.77
CA ASN A 69 -9.65 21.54 -11.39
C ASN A 69 -8.35 22.15 -10.83
N THR A 70 -7.83 21.64 -9.71
CA THR A 70 -6.52 22.00 -9.16
C THR A 70 -5.48 20.99 -9.70
N PRO A 71 -4.16 21.08 -9.44
CA PRO A 71 -3.18 20.08 -9.90
C PRO A 71 -3.31 18.71 -9.21
N PHE A 72 -4.54 18.31 -8.91
CA PHE A 72 -5.07 16.96 -8.87
C PHE A 72 -5.35 16.55 -10.31
N LYS A 73 -4.35 16.03 -11.00
CA LYS A 73 -4.57 15.42 -12.31
C LYS A 73 -4.16 13.97 -12.25
N ALA A 74 -5.19 13.14 -12.38
CA ALA A 74 -5.15 11.71 -12.59
C ALA A 74 -4.05 11.31 -13.59
N LEU A 75 -3.08 10.50 -13.14
CA LEU A 75 -2.49 9.53 -14.04
C LEU A 75 -3.39 8.30 -13.94
N GLU A 76 -3.88 7.86 -15.10
CA GLU A 76 -4.85 6.78 -15.22
C GLU A 76 -4.51 5.57 -14.34
N ALA A 77 -5.53 4.80 -13.98
CA ALA A 77 -5.44 3.48 -13.36
C ALA A 77 -4.79 2.43 -14.29
N ILE A 78 -3.76 2.82 -15.03
CA ILE A 78 -3.05 2.05 -16.03
C ILE A 78 -1.55 2.29 -15.76
N ASP A 79 -0.80 1.21 -15.54
CA ASP A 79 0.66 1.23 -15.66
C ASP A 79 1.03 2.02 -16.94
N PRO A 80 2.09 2.84 -16.98
CA PRO A 80 2.55 3.49 -18.21
C PRO A 80 2.71 2.55 -19.43
N THR A 81 2.67 1.24 -19.23
CA THR A 81 2.67 0.19 -20.26
C THR A 81 1.31 -0.45 -20.60
N GLY A 82 0.17 -0.04 -20.00
CA GLY A 82 -1.12 -0.69 -20.25
C GLY A 82 -1.43 -1.88 -19.34
N GLY A 83 -0.53 -2.24 -18.43
CA GLY A 83 -0.65 -3.41 -17.56
C GLY A 83 -1.61 -3.22 -16.38
N ALA A 84 -2.40 -4.25 -16.08
CA ALA A 84 -3.06 -4.37 -14.78
C ALA A 84 -1.97 -4.57 -13.71
N GLY A 85 -1.83 -3.60 -12.80
CA GLY A 85 -0.90 -3.71 -11.68
C GLY A 85 -1.16 -4.97 -10.86
N ILE A 86 -0.11 -5.55 -10.27
CA ILE A 86 -0.25 -6.71 -9.37
C ILE A 86 -1.18 -6.30 -8.23
N PRO A 87 -2.25 -7.07 -7.94
CA PRO A 87 -3.12 -6.76 -6.82
C PRO A 87 -2.32 -6.82 -5.53
N GLN A 88 -2.53 -5.83 -4.65
CA GLN A 88 -1.77 -5.68 -3.42
C GLN A 88 -2.68 -5.55 -2.20
N ARG A 89 -2.14 -5.91 -1.03
CA ARG A 89 -2.73 -5.64 0.28
C ARG A 89 -1.79 -4.77 1.09
N VAL A 90 -2.27 -3.62 1.55
CA VAL A 90 -1.49 -2.76 2.45
C VAL A 90 -1.45 -3.36 3.85
N VAL A 91 -0.26 -3.38 4.45
CA VAL A 91 -0.02 -3.89 5.80
C VAL A 91 0.67 -2.80 6.61
N PHE A 92 0.01 -2.34 7.68
CA PHE A 92 0.49 -1.27 8.53
C PHE A 92 1.24 -1.82 9.73
N TYR A 93 2.54 -1.60 9.82
CA TYR A 93 3.36 -2.00 10.96
C TYR A 93 3.54 -0.86 11.95
N TYR A 94 3.35 -1.15 13.24
CA TYR A 94 3.51 -0.16 14.32
C TYR A 94 3.93 -0.84 15.62
N ILE A 95 4.39 -0.03 16.57
CA ILE A 95 4.72 -0.46 17.91
C ILE A 95 3.51 -0.25 18.81
N ASP A 96 3.17 -1.27 19.59
CA ASP A 96 2.20 -1.16 20.67
C ASP A 96 2.62 -2.04 21.85
N ASN A 97 2.73 -1.41 23.03
CA ASN A 97 3.08 -2.08 24.29
C ASN A 97 4.33 -3.00 24.19
N GLY A 98 5.42 -2.47 23.61
CA GLY A 98 6.70 -3.21 23.48
C GLY A 98 6.67 -4.34 22.44
N ARG A 99 5.61 -4.44 21.63
CA ARG A 99 5.50 -5.39 20.53
C ARG A 99 5.31 -4.68 19.20
N ILE A 100 5.79 -5.31 18.14
CA ILE A 100 5.46 -4.95 16.77
C ILE A 100 4.12 -5.61 16.43
N LYS A 101 3.19 -4.82 15.89
CA LYS A 101 1.90 -5.27 15.41
C LYS A 101 1.76 -4.96 13.92
N ALA A 102 0.87 -5.68 13.26
CA ALA A 102 0.40 -5.36 11.92
C ALA A 102 -1.11 -5.14 11.92
N ASP A 103 -1.56 -4.04 11.33
CA ASP A 103 -2.97 -3.81 11.03
C ASP A 103 -3.19 -4.02 9.53
N VAL A 104 -4.30 -4.68 9.20
CA VAL A 104 -4.81 -4.84 7.85
C VAL A 104 -6.25 -4.36 7.85
N VAL A 105 -6.54 -3.34 7.03
CA VAL A 105 -7.84 -2.66 7.03
C VAL A 105 -8.66 -3.14 5.83
N ASN A 106 -9.90 -3.57 6.04
CA ASN A 106 -10.80 -3.92 4.95
C ASN A 106 -11.49 -2.65 4.43
N TRP A 107 -10.99 -2.11 3.31
CA TRP A 107 -11.55 -0.93 2.63
C TRP A 107 -12.66 -1.26 1.61
N ILE A 108 -12.93 -2.56 1.43
CA ILE A 108 -13.88 -3.11 0.46
C ILE A 108 -15.11 -3.57 1.23
N SER A 109 -15.92 -2.60 1.66
CA SER A 109 -17.31 -2.86 2.05
C SER A 109 -18.11 -1.59 1.75
N GLU A 110 -19.01 -1.68 0.75
CA GLU A 110 -19.93 -0.60 0.46
C GLU A 110 -20.85 -0.42 1.68
N GLY A 111 -20.73 0.73 2.36
CA GLY A 111 -21.62 1.11 3.45
C GLY A 111 -21.23 0.63 4.85
N GLU A 112 -20.04 0.05 5.05
CA GLU A 112 -19.59 -0.39 6.38
C GLU A 112 -18.33 0.34 6.85
N ILE A 113 -18.17 0.43 8.18
CA ILE A 113 -16.97 0.98 8.82
C ILE A 113 -15.78 0.08 8.45
N PRO A 114 -14.62 0.62 8.05
CA PRO A 114 -13.45 -0.19 7.74
C PRO A 114 -13.09 -1.11 8.91
N GLU A 115 -13.20 -2.42 8.71
CA GLU A 115 -12.81 -3.38 9.73
C GLU A 115 -11.28 -3.55 9.75
N THR A 116 -10.68 -3.39 10.92
CA THR A 116 -9.23 -3.58 11.10
C THR A 116 -8.95 -4.92 11.74
N ARG A 117 -8.18 -5.78 11.04
CA ARG A 117 -7.61 -7.00 11.62
C ARG A 117 -6.19 -6.70 12.12
N THR A 118 -5.98 -6.85 13.43
CA THR A 118 -4.70 -6.64 14.09
C THR A 118 -4.00 -7.96 14.38
N PHE A 119 -2.71 -8.04 14.06
CA PHE A 119 -1.86 -9.19 14.25
C PHE A 119 -0.70 -8.85 15.20
N ASN A 120 -0.52 -9.66 16.24
CA ASN A 120 0.65 -9.58 17.10
C ASN A 120 1.83 -10.28 16.41
N LEU A 121 2.94 -9.56 16.24
CA LEU A 121 4.11 -10.09 15.55
C LEU A 121 5.23 -10.36 16.53
N CYS A 122 6.40 -9.76 16.33
CA CYS A 122 7.57 -9.96 17.16
C CYS A 122 7.61 -8.92 18.30
N PRO A 123 8.36 -9.18 19.38
CA PRO A 123 8.83 -8.13 20.28
C PRO A 123 9.58 -7.01 19.52
N VAL A 124 9.60 -5.79 20.06
CA VAL A 124 10.26 -4.64 19.40
C VAL A 124 11.78 -4.84 19.30
N GLU A 125 12.39 -5.49 20.28
CA GLU A 125 13.81 -5.82 20.32
C GLU A 125 14.27 -6.75 19.20
N GLU A 126 13.35 -7.48 18.57
CA GLU A 126 13.62 -8.31 17.38
C GLU A 126 13.43 -7.52 16.07
N GLY A 127 12.95 -6.28 16.16
CA GLY A 127 12.70 -5.39 15.03
C GLY A 127 13.96 -4.73 14.46
N TRP A 128 13.76 -4.09 13.31
CA TRP A 128 14.81 -3.36 12.60
C TRP A 128 14.34 -1.94 12.31
N VAL A 129 15.26 -0.98 12.25
CA VAL A 129 14.95 0.36 11.75
C VAL A 129 14.61 0.27 10.24
N ALA A 130 13.50 0.88 9.85
CA ALA A 130 13.07 0.93 8.46
C ALA A 130 14.14 1.63 7.60
N GLY A 131 14.55 0.99 6.51
CA GLY A 131 15.52 1.53 5.55
C GLY A 131 17.00 1.24 5.83
N THR A 132 17.38 0.74 7.03
CA THR A 132 18.79 0.38 7.32
C THR A 132 19.14 -1.06 7.02
N HIS A 133 18.15 -1.94 6.82
CA HIS A 133 18.37 -3.36 6.57
C HIS A 133 17.98 -3.74 5.13
N TYR A 134 18.91 -4.35 4.40
CA TYR A 134 18.70 -4.76 3.00
C TYR A 134 17.55 -5.76 2.85
N SER A 135 17.35 -6.66 3.82
CA SER A 135 16.24 -7.61 3.80
C SER A 135 15.00 -7.05 4.51
N TYR A 136 14.14 -6.38 3.75
CA TYR A 136 12.74 -6.25 4.14
C TYR A 136 12.18 -7.66 4.45
N PRO A 137 11.28 -7.84 5.43
CA PRO A 137 10.72 -9.16 5.78
C PRO A 137 10.10 -9.85 4.55
N TYR A 138 9.57 -9.04 3.64
CA TYR A 138 9.05 -9.40 2.31
C TYR A 138 10.09 -9.78 1.26
N GLN A 139 11.39 -9.71 1.53
CA GLN A 139 12.41 -10.25 0.63
C GLN A 139 12.71 -11.72 0.91
N SER A 140 12.46 -12.20 2.14
CA SER A 140 12.64 -13.61 2.50
C SER A 140 11.55 -14.49 1.87
N ILE A 141 10.34 -13.95 1.77
CA ILE A 141 9.26 -14.43 0.92
C ILE A 141 8.97 -13.28 -0.04
N LYS A 142 9.63 -13.25 -1.21
CA LYS A 142 9.40 -12.25 -2.26
C LYS A 142 7.93 -12.29 -2.67
N SER A 143 7.09 -11.49 -2.01
CA SER A 143 5.67 -11.39 -2.31
C SER A 143 5.41 -10.00 -2.92
N PRO A 144 5.12 -9.92 -4.23
CA PRO A 144 4.72 -8.66 -4.85
C PRO A 144 3.31 -8.21 -4.41
N TYR A 145 2.57 -9.08 -3.70
CA TYR A 145 1.17 -8.91 -3.33
C TYR A 145 0.95 -8.11 -2.04
N LEU A 146 2.00 -7.73 -1.32
CA LEU A 146 1.88 -7.05 -0.04
C LEU A 146 2.67 -5.73 -0.07
N TYR A 147 2.04 -4.64 0.35
CA TYR A 147 2.64 -3.32 0.42
C TYR A 147 2.81 -2.90 1.89
N PRO A 148 4.05 -2.86 2.41
CA PRO A 148 4.27 -2.50 3.80
C PRO A 148 4.29 -0.99 4.03
N VAL A 149 3.61 -0.56 5.09
CA VAL A 149 3.68 0.80 5.63
C VAL A 149 4.22 0.73 7.04
N TYR A 150 5.42 1.22 7.26
CA TYR A 150 6.07 1.24 8.57
C TYR A 150 5.73 2.56 9.27
N LEU A 151 4.72 2.53 10.14
CA LEU A 151 4.24 3.73 10.81
C LEU A 151 5.34 4.29 11.72
N ASP A 152 5.91 3.48 12.60
CA ASP A 152 6.90 3.89 13.61
C ASP A 152 8.36 3.65 13.19
N ASP A 153 8.64 3.65 11.89
CA ASP A 153 9.97 3.32 11.32
C ASP A 153 10.57 2.00 11.82
N VAL A 154 9.72 1.06 12.25
CA VAL A 154 10.15 -0.27 12.68
C VAL A 154 9.58 -1.32 11.74
N THR A 155 10.51 -2.10 11.19
CA THR A 155 10.24 -3.28 10.38
C THR A 155 10.27 -4.51 11.29
N PRO A 156 9.31 -5.45 11.19
CA PRO A 156 9.34 -6.64 12.02
C PRO A 156 10.54 -7.53 11.69
N GLY A 157 11.07 -8.17 12.74
CA GLY A 157 12.11 -9.18 12.62
C GLY A 157 11.66 -10.47 11.94
N LYS A 158 12.57 -11.42 11.84
CA LYS A 158 12.27 -12.78 11.36
C LYS A 158 11.69 -13.61 12.52
N CYS A 159 10.39 -13.49 12.75
CA CYS A 159 9.67 -14.35 13.70
C CYS A 159 8.52 -15.11 13.02
N VAL A 160 8.13 -16.26 13.57
CA VAL A 160 7.07 -17.14 13.01
C VAL A 160 5.76 -16.39 12.70
N PRO A 161 5.25 -15.49 13.58
CA PRO A 161 4.06 -14.70 13.27
C PRO A 161 4.15 -13.87 11.97
N VAL A 162 5.33 -13.33 11.64
CA VAL A 162 5.53 -12.54 10.42
C VAL A 162 5.44 -13.42 9.18
N THR A 163 6.10 -14.58 9.21
CA THR A 163 6.02 -15.57 8.13
C THR A 163 4.57 -16.02 7.91
N ASN A 164 3.85 -16.36 8.98
CA ASN A 164 2.46 -16.77 8.91
C ASN A 164 1.56 -15.66 8.33
N LEU A 165 1.76 -14.41 8.76
CA LEU A 165 1.02 -13.27 8.23
C LEU A 165 1.25 -13.08 6.73
N ILE A 166 2.51 -13.11 6.28
CA ILE A 166 2.86 -12.93 4.87
C ILE A 166 2.22 -14.02 4.01
N CYS A 167 2.30 -15.29 4.44
CA CYS A 167 1.65 -16.40 3.73
C CYS A 167 0.13 -16.23 3.68
N LEU A 168 -0.50 -15.96 4.82
CA LEU A 168 -1.95 -15.77 4.93
C LEU A 168 -2.44 -14.66 3.99
N LEU A 169 -1.88 -13.45 4.09
CA LEU A 169 -2.34 -12.32 3.31
C LEU A 169 -2.04 -12.48 1.82
N THR A 170 -0.90 -13.10 1.47
CA THR A 170 -0.60 -13.41 0.07
C THR A 170 -1.63 -14.36 -0.52
N MET A 171 -2.01 -15.42 0.22
CA MET A 171 -3.06 -16.34 -0.20
C MET A 171 -4.41 -15.64 -0.36
N GLU A 172 -4.77 -14.74 0.57
CA GLU A 172 -6.01 -13.95 0.46
C GLU A 172 -6.03 -13.07 -0.80
N VAL A 173 -4.93 -12.38 -1.11
CA VAL A 173 -4.85 -11.54 -2.32
C VAL A 173 -5.00 -12.38 -3.57
N VAL A 174 -4.27 -13.50 -3.67
CA VAL A 174 -4.32 -14.39 -4.84
C VAL A 174 -5.70 -15.02 -5.00
N ALA A 175 -6.38 -15.35 -3.89
CA ALA A 175 -7.71 -15.95 -3.92
C ALA A 175 -8.84 -14.95 -4.25
N SER A 176 -8.60 -13.63 -4.13
CA SER A 176 -9.58 -12.59 -4.49
C SER A 176 -9.90 -12.57 -6.00
N ASP A 177 -11.03 -11.99 -6.39
CA ASP A 177 -11.42 -11.86 -7.81
C ASP A 177 -10.36 -11.09 -8.63
N ALA A 178 -9.78 -10.03 -8.05
CA ALA A 178 -8.69 -9.28 -8.65
C ALA A 178 -7.42 -10.15 -8.77
N GLY A 179 -7.10 -10.95 -7.75
CA GLY A 179 -6.01 -11.92 -7.76
C GLY A 179 -6.16 -12.96 -8.86
N GLN A 180 -7.32 -13.60 -8.93
CA GLN A 180 -7.63 -14.61 -9.95
C GLN A 180 -7.57 -14.01 -11.36
N THR A 181 -8.16 -12.83 -11.54
CA THR A 181 -8.13 -12.13 -12.84
C THR A 181 -6.70 -11.81 -13.26
N TRP A 182 -5.88 -11.28 -12.34
CA TRP A 182 -4.47 -11.00 -12.61
C TRP A 182 -3.69 -12.27 -12.95
N VAL A 183 -3.92 -13.37 -12.23
CA VAL A 183 -3.27 -14.66 -12.52
C VAL A 183 -3.64 -15.16 -13.92
N GLU A 184 -4.92 -15.13 -14.29
CA GLU A 184 -5.35 -15.55 -15.63
C GLU A 184 -4.76 -14.67 -16.74
N GLN A 185 -4.74 -13.35 -16.56
CA GLN A 185 -4.11 -12.43 -17.51
C GLN A 185 -2.60 -12.67 -17.61
N SER A 186 -1.95 -12.99 -16.47
CA SER A 186 -0.53 -13.31 -16.43
C SER A 186 -0.20 -14.63 -17.14
N LYS A 187 -1.16 -15.48 -17.53
CA LYS A 187 -0.87 -16.67 -18.34
C LYS A 187 -0.62 -16.36 -19.81
N ASN A 188 -0.80 -15.12 -20.25
CA ASN A 188 -0.55 -14.75 -21.64
C ASN A 188 0.93 -14.95 -22.00
N ILE A 189 1.18 -16.02 -22.76
CA ILE A 189 2.52 -16.44 -23.19
C ILE A 189 3.23 -15.34 -23.97
N GLN A 190 2.49 -14.56 -24.76
CA GLN A 190 3.03 -13.46 -25.57
C GLN A 190 3.77 -12.45 -24.68
N ASN A 191 3.17 -12.04 -23.56
CA ASN A 191 3.76 -11.08 -22.62
C ASN A 191 5.10 -11.58 -22.06
N TRP A 192 5.18 -12.86 -21.69
CA TRP A 192 6.41 -13.45 -21.18
C TRP A 192 7.50 -13.56 -22.24
N GLN A 193 7.13 -13.92 -23.47
CA GLN A 193 8.06 -14.00 -24.59
C GLN A 193 8.63 -12.63 -24.96
N GLU A 194 7.81 -11.58 -24.93
CA GLU A 194 8.25 -10.19 -25.12
C GLU A 194 9.22 -9.71 -24.03
N MET A 195 9.06 -10.20 -22.79
CA MET A 195 10.01 -10.00 -21.70
C MET A 195 11.27 -10.89 -21.77
N GLY A 196 11.42 -11.68 -22.85
CA GLY A 196 12.59 -12.51 -23.10
C GLY A 196 12.57 -13.90 -22.47
N TYR A 197 11.45 -14.33 -21.87
CA TYR A 197 11.31 -15.68 -21.35
C TYR A 197 11.11 -16.68 -22.50
N LYS A 198 11.71 -17.85 -22.38
CA LYS A 198 11.53 -18.96 -23.32
C LYS A 198 10.68 -20.03 -22.67
N LEU A 199 9.73 -20.57 -23.44
CA LEU A 199 8.99 -21.75 -23.00
C LEU A 199 9.99 -22.90 -22.75
N TYR A 200 9.79 -23.59 -21.64
CA TYR A 200 10.53 -24.80 -21.34
C TYR A 200 10.29 -25.81 -22.46
N GLN A 201 11.38 -26.28 -23.07
CA GLN A 201 11.35 -27.40 -24.00
C GLN A 201 11.97 -28.59 -23.29
N PRO A 202 11.22 -29.70 -23.10
CA PRO A 202 11.71 -30.90 -22.44
C PRO A 202 12.82 -31.60 -23.23
#